data_AF-A0A660RXM6-F1
#
_entry.id   AF-A0A660RXM6-F1
#
_cell.length_a   1.000
_cell.length_b   1.000
_cell.length_c   1.000
_cell.angle_alpha   90.00
_cell.angle_beta   90.00
_cell.angle_gamma   90.00
#
_symmetry.space_group_name_H-M   'P 1'
#
loop_
_entity.id
_entity.type
_entity.pdbx_description
1 polymer ?
#
loop_
_entity_poly.entity_id
_entity_poly.type
_entity_poly.pdbx_seq_one_letter_code
_entity_poly.pdbx_strand_id
1 'polypeptide(L)'
;MNFLHPLLDRFKILHDVPGLEALVTVLVYLALAKAADIFIDKILKRLAGLTKFSFDDKLIFFVHGPVCRTVVLLGILHGLILLELRPPWNYILTMVTKSLILFVWWIAAIRIASWLSDKSFPIAAGRADTGRDVFLLFKNMLRVAIVIIGILWILTIWNVNLTPLFASAGIAGIAVALAAKDTLANFFGGISIFVDKPFKVEDYIILDTGERG
;
A
#
# COMPACT_ATOMS: atom_id res chain seq x y z
N MET A 1 25.35 21.22 -12.96
CA MET A 1 26.29 21.03 -11.83
C MET A 1 26.59 19.55 -11.71
N ASN A 2 27.57 19.07 -12.48
CA ASN A 2 27.94 17.65 -12.57
C ASN A 2 29.06 17.33 -11.57
N PHE A 3 28.74 17.32 -10.28
CA PHE A 3 29.73 16.99 -9.23
C PHE A 3 30.19 15.52 -9.27
N LEU A 4 29.50 14.67 -10.04
CA LEU A 4 29.76 13.22 -10.14
C LEU A 4 30.62 12.82 -11.35
N HIS A 5 30.75 13.66 -12.37
CA HIS A 5 31.53 13.35 -13.58
C HIS A 5 33.02 13.07 -13.32
N PRO A 6 33.71 13.80 -12.42
CA PRO A 6 35.15 13.57 -12.17
C PRO A 6 35.42 12.27 -11.38
N LEU A 7 34.45 11.79 -10.61
CA LEU A 7 34.55 10.53 -9.87
C LEU A 7 34.37 9.32 -10.79
N LEU A 8 33.55 9.45 -11.84
CA LEU A 8 33.32 8.42 -12.86
C LEU A 8 34.51 8.26 -13.81
N ASP A 9 35.17 9.36 -14.19
CA ASP A 9 36.37 9.33 -15.06
C ASP A 9 37.60 8.65 -14.42
N ARG A 10 37.66 8.59 -13.08
CA ARG A 10 38.73 7.88 -12.34
C ARG A 10 38.65 6.36 -12.45
N PHE A 11 37.54 5.83 -12.96
CA PHE A 11 37.30 4.40 -13.14
C PHE A 11 37.18 4.02 -14.63
N LYS A 12 37.98 4.61 -15.52
CA LYS A 12 38.09 4.15 -16.92
C LYS A 12 38.36 2.65 -17.06
N ILE A 13 39.00 2.03 -16.06
CA ILE A 13 39.27 0.59 -15.99
C ILE A 13 37.97 -0.24 -15.87
N LEU A 14 36.88 0.34 -15.35
CA LEU A 14 35.59 -0.36 -15.24
C LEU A 14 34.88 -0.54 -16.59
N HIS A 15 35.11 0.37 -17.53
CA HIS A 15 34.39 0.43 -18.80
C HIS A 15 34.93 -0.55 -19.85
N ASP A 16 36.13 -1.10 -19.62
CA ASP A 16 36.82 -2.04 -20.53
C ASP A 16 36.38 -3.50 -20.31
N VAL A 17 35.73 -3.82 -19.18
CA VAL A 17 35.30 -5.19 -18.86
C VAL A 17 33.77 -5.24 -18.79
N PRO A 18 33.08 -5.79 -19.81
CA PRO A 18 31.63 -5.88 -19.80
C PRO A 18 31.15 -6.69 -18.58
N GLY A 19 30.29 -6.06 -17.77
CA GLY A 19 29.71 -6.66 -16.55
C GLY A 19 30.39 -6.28 -15.23
N LEU A 20 31.59 -5.70 -15.23
CA LEU A 20 32.24 -5.23 -14.00
C LEU A 20 31.47 -4.07 -13.35
N GLU A 21 30.96 -3.15 -14.18
CA GLU A 21 30.11 -2.04 -13.73
C GLU A 21 28.81 -2.51 -13.06
N ALA A 22 28.18 -3.55 -13.61
CA ALA A 22 26.99 -4.16 -13.03
C ALA A 22 27.29 -4.81 -11.68
N LEU A 23 28.42 -5.52 -11.57
CA LEU A 23 28.85 -6.15 -10.32
C LEU A 23 29.15 -5.09 -9.24
N VAL A 24 29.88 -4.05 -9.58
CA VAL A 24 30.18 -2.94 -8.65
C VAL A 24 28.90 -2.24 -8.22
N THR A 25 27.95 -2.01 -9.13
CA THR A 25 26.64 -1.45 -8.81
C THR A 25 25.89 -2.33 -7.79
N VAL A 26 25.82 -3.65 -8.01
CA VAL A 26 25.19 -4.58 -7.06
C VAL A 26 25.88 -4.53 -5.69
N LEU A 27 27.22 -4.49 -5.65
CA LEU A 27 27.97 -4.37 -4.38
C LEU A 27 27.68 -3.06 -3.65
N VAL A 28 27.58 -1.94 -4.37
CA VAL A 28 27.20 -0.64 -3.79
C VAL A 28 25.80 -0.71 -3.18
N TYR A 29 24.83 -1.33 -3.87
CA TYR A 29 23.48 -1.50 -3.34
C TYR A 29 23.42 -2.46 -2.14
N LEU A 30 24.26 -3.50 -2.09
CA LEU A 30 24.39 -4.34 -0.89
C LEU A 30 24.95 -3.55 0.30
N ALA A 31 25.95 -2.69 0.08
CA ALA A 31 26.47 -1.79 1.09
C ALA A 31 25.39 -0.79 1.56
N LEU A 32 24.61 -0.21 0.63
CA LEU A 32 23.47 0.66 0.95
C LEU A 32 22.38 -0.08 1.72
N ALA A 33 22.07 -1.33 1.37
CA ALA A 33 21.09 -2.14 2.10
C ALA A 33 21.55 -2.37 3.53
N LYS A 34 22.85 -2.64 3.74
CA LYS A 34 23.41 -2.78 5.08
C LYS A 34 23.44 -1.45 5.85
N ALA A 35 23.72 -0.34 5.16
CA ALA A 35 23.64 0.99 5.75
C ALA A 35 22.19 1.33 6.17
N ALA A 36 21.20 0.98 5.35
CA ALA A 36 19.79 1.14 5.65
C ALA A 36 19.36 0.29 6.87
N ASP A 37 19.76 -0.99 6.91
CA ASP A 37 19.56 -1.89 8.05
C ASP A 37 20.11 -1.27 9.35
N ILE A 38 21.36 -0.80 9.32
CA ILE A 38 22.00 -0.13 10.47
C ILE A 38 21.30 1.18 10.84
N PHE A 39 20.91 1.99 9.85
CA PHE A 39 20.22 3.26 10.06
C PHE A 39 18.86 3.05 10.72
N ILE A 40 18.07 2.11 10.22
CA ILE A 40 16.74 1.80 10.74
C ILE A 40 16.86 1.26 12.18
N ASP A 41 17.81 0.36 12.43
CA ASP A 41 18.02 -0.20 13.75
C ASP A 41 18.57 0.81 14.78
N LYS A 42 19.49 1.69 14.38
CA LYS A 42 20.13 2.64 15.33
C LYS A 42 19.35 3.94 15.51
N ILE A 43 18.72 4.44 14.45
CA ILE A 43 18.09 5.77 14.45
C ILE A 43 16.58 5.64 14.57
N LEU A 44 15.92 4.90 13.67
CA LEU A 44 14.45 4.83 13.71
C LEU A 44 13.95 4.15 14.99
N LYS A 45 14.56 3.05 15.43
CA LYS A 45 14.18 2.42 16.71
C LYS A 45 14.48 3.32 17.92
N ARG A 46 15.57 4.09 17.87
CA ARG A 46 15.91 5.03 18.96
C ARG A 46 14.93 6.20 19.02
N LEU A 47 14.49 6.72 17.87
CA LEU A 47 13.48 7.77 17.78
C LEU A 47 12.10 7.26 18.20
N ALA A 48 11.73 6.03 17.82
CA ALA A 48 10.49 5.41 18.27
C ALA A 48 10.47 5.17 19.79
N GLY A 49 11.63 4.87 20.39
CA GLY A 49 11.75 4.80 21.85
C GLY A 49 11.55 6.13 22.57
N LEU A 50 11.59 7.27 21.85
CA LEU A 50 11.30 8.60 22.39
C LEU A 50 9.82 9.00 22.22
N THR A 51 9.05 8.29 21.39
CA THR A 51 7.64 8.56 21.16
C THR A 51 6.75 7.71 22.09
N LYS A 52 5.60 8.27 22.51
CA LYS A 52 4.62 7.56 23.35
C LYS A 52 3.71 6.62 22.55
N PHE A 53 3.83 6.59 21.22
CA PHE A 53 2.93 5.86 20.33
C PHE A 53 3.40 4.41 20.11
N SER A 54 2.67 3.44 20.66
CA SER A 54 2.90 1.99 20.46
C SER A 54 2.70 1.48 19.01
N PHE A 55 2.46 2.39 18.05
CA PHE A 55 2.36 2.10 16.63
C PHE A 55 3.73 2.14 15.94
N ASP A 56 4.63 3.01 16.41
CA ASP A 56 5.88 3.35 15.72
C ASP A 56 6.83 2.16 15.65
N ASP A 57 7.00 1.42 16.75
CA ASP A 57 7.85 0.22 16.81
C ASP A 57 7.40 -0.86 15.83
N LYS A 58 6.08 -1.04 15.69
CA LYS A 58 5.53 -2.06 14.81
C LYS A 58 5.56 -1.63 13.35
N LEU A 59 5.30 -0.36 13.07
CA LEU A 59 5.46 0.19 11.73
C LEU A 59 6.90 0.03 11.26
N ILE A 60 7.88 0.37 12.09
CA ILE A 60 9.30 0.18 11.79
C ILE A 60 9.60 -1.29 11.51
N PHE A 61 9.09 -2.22 12.32
CA PHE A 61 9.24 -3.65 12.05
C PHE A 61 8.68 -4.07 10.68
N PHE A 62 7.50 -3.58 10.31
CA PHE A 62 6.87 -3.92 9.03
C PHE A 62 7.57 -3.29 7.83
N VAL A 63 8.14 -2.10 7.98
CA VAL A 63 8.83 -1.36 6.91
C VAL A 63 10.29 -1.79 6.77
N HIS A 64 10.96 -2.17 7.86
CA HIS A 64 12.38 -2.51 7.88
C HIS A 64 12.74 -3.62 6.88
N GLY A 65 12.10 -4.80 7.03
CA GLY A 65 12.39 -5.95 6.17
C GLY A 65 12.16 -5.66 4.68
N PRO A 66 11.00 -5.09 4.28
CA PRO A 66 10.74 -4.66 2.91
C PRO A 66 11.77 -3.67 2.36
N VAL A 67 12.12 -2.62 3.11
CA VAL A 67 13.09 -1.61 2.67
C VAL A 67 14.46 -2.24 2.40
N CYS A 68 14.98 -3.07 3.30
CA CYS A 68 16.27 -3.71 3.06
C CYS A 68 16.24 -4.62 1.83
N ARG A 69 15.18 -5.42 1.65
CA ARG A 69 15.01 -6.26 0.46
C ARG A 69 14.88 -5.45 -0.82
N THR A 70 14.18 -4.32 -0.80
CA THR A 70 13.97 -3.50 -1.99
C THR A 70 15.26 -2.80 -2.42
N VAL A 71 16.10 -2.36 -1.49
CA VAL A 71 17.42 -1.80 -1.82
C VAL A 71 18.29 -2.84 -2.54
N VAL A 72 18.29 -4.09 -2.10
CA VAL A 72 19.00 -5.18 -2.80
C VAL A 72 18.42 -5.43 -4.20
N LEU A 73 17.10 -5.53 -4.32
CA LEU A 73 16.42 -5.74 -5.61
C LEU A 73 16.63 -4.57 -6.58
N LEU A 74 16.74 -3.33 -6.08
CA LEU A 74 17.10 -2.16 -6.89
C LEU A 74 18.53 -2.26 -7.41
N GLY A 75 19.46 -2.81 -6.64
CA GLY A 75 20.81 -3.11 -7.13
C GLY A 75 20.82 -4.11 -8.27
N ILE A 76 20.04 -5.18 -8.15
CA ILE A 76 19.86 -6.16 -9.22
C ILE A 76 19.22 -5.48 -10.45
N LEU A 77 18.18 -4.67 -10.26
CA LEU A 77 17.50 -3.97 -11.35
C LEU A 77 18.46 -3.05 -12.13
N HIS A 78 19.24 -2.22 -11.44
CA HIS A 78 20.22 -1.35 -12.09
C HIS A 78 21.35 -2.15 -12.74
N GLY A 79 21.85 -3.19 -12.08
CA GLY A 79 22.85 -4.09 -12.66
C GLY A 79 22.36 -4.74 -13.96
N LEU A 80 21.10 -5.19 -14.01
CA LEU A 80 20.48 -5.76 -15.22
C LEU A 80 20.37 -4.75 -16.36
N ILE A 81 20.10 -3.48 -16.06
CA ILE A 81 20.02 -2.41 -17.06
C ILE A 81 21.42 -2.12 -17.64
N LEU A 82 22.44 -2.06 -16.78
CA LEU A 82 23.84 -1.84 -17.18
C LEU A 82 24.44 -3.00 -17.99
N LEU A 83 23.96 -4.23 -17.76
CA LEU A 83 24.38 -5.41 -18.52
C LEU A 83 23.93 -5.39 -19.99
N GLU A 84 23.06 -4.45 -20.38
CA GLU A 84 22.53 -4.28 -21.75
C GLU A 84 22.16 -5.62 -22.42
N LEU A 85 21.47 -6.49 -21.66
CA LEU A 85 21.17 -7.85 -22.12
C LEU A 85 20.38 -7.82 -23.43
N ARG A 86 20.66 -8.79 -24.30
CA ARG A 86 19.93 -8.91 -25.57
C ARG A 86 18.44 -9.21 -25.31
N PRO A 87 17.52 -8.64 -26.11
CA PRO A 87 16.12 -9.05 -26.09
C PRO A 87 15.96 -10.56 -26.32
N PRO A 88 15.02 -11.24 -25.64
CA PRO A 88 13.97 -10.68 -24.76
C PRO A 88 14.40 -10.57 -23.28
N TRP A 89 15.63 -10.95 -22.93
CA TRP A 89 16.05 -11.13 -21.54
C TRP A 89 16.10 -9.83 -20.75
N ASN A 90 16.48 -8.71 -21.36
CA ASN A 90 16.41 -7.40 -20.72
C ASN A 90 14.99 -7.05 -20.24
N TYR A 91 13.99 -7.29 -21.07
CA TYR A 91 12.59 -7.00 -20.76
C TYR A 91 12.06 -7.95 -19.67
N ILE A 92 12.25 -9.25 -19.86
CA ILE A 92 11.72 -10.26 -18.92
C ILE A 92 12.36 -10.08 -17.53
N LEU A 93 13.68 -9.95 -17.44
CA LEU A 93 14.37 -9.86 -16.15
C LEU A 93 14.08 -8.55 -15.43
N THR A 94 13.96 -7.43 -16.14
CA THR A 94 13.57 -6.15 -15.52
C THR A 94 12.13 -6.18 -14.99
N MET A 95 11.19 -6.77 -15.74
CA MET A 95 9.79 -6.92 -15.31
C MET A 95 9.61 -7.87 -14.14
N VAL A 96 10.32 -9.00 -14.15
CA VAL A 96 10.33 -9.93 -13.03
C VAL A 96 10.90 -9.25 -11.79
N THR A 97 12.01 -8.51 -11.91
CA THR A 97 12.61 -7.78 -10.78
C THR A 97 11.67 -6.71 -10.22
N LYS A 98 11.02 -5.91 -11.08
CA LYS A 98 9.99 -4.94 -10.66
C LYS A 98 8.80 -5.63 -9.97
N SER A 99 8.38 -6.78 -10.49
CA SER A 99 7.30 -7.59 -9.90
C SER A 99 7.69 -8.13 -8.51
N LEU A 100 8.93 -8.55 -8.31
CA LEU A 100 9.45 -8.97 -7.00
C LEU A 100 9.49 -7.81 -6.00
N ILE A 101 9.95 -6.62 -6.42
CA ILE A 101 9.93 -5.40 -5.59
C ILE A 101 8.49 -5.12 -5.14
N LEU A 102 7.54 -5.13 -6.08
CA LEU A 102 6.14 -4.94 -5.78
C LEU A 102 5.61 -5.98 -4.81
N PHE A 103 5.92 -7.26 -5.03
CA PHE A 103 5.45 -8.36 -4.19
C PHE A 103 5.95 -8.23 -2.74
N VAL A 104 7.18 -7.76 -2.54
CA VAL A 104 7.72 -7.45 -1.20
C VAL A 104 6.87 -6.40 -0.47
N TRP A 105 6.49 -5.33 -1.16
CA TRP A 105 5.63 -4.28 -0.60
C TRP A 105 4.17 -4.73 -0.44
N TRP A 106 3.68 -5.57 -1.35
CA TRP A 106 2.32 -6.10 -1.27
C TRP A 106 2.14 -7.00 -0.05
N ILE A 107 3.11 -7.90 0.23
CA ILE A 107 3.14 -8.67 1.47
C ILE A 107 3.21 -7.76 2.70
N ALA A 108 4.02 -6.70 2.64
CA ALA A 108 4.12 -5.73 3.73
C ALA A 108 2.77 -5.05 4.00
N ALA A 109 2.07 -4.60 2.95
CA ALA A 109 0.75 -3.99 3.06
C ALA A 109 -0.28 -4.94 3.66
N ILE A 110 -0.31 -6.21 3.24
CA ILE A 110 -1.21 -7.23 3.81
C ILE A 110 -0.92 -7.44 5.30
N ARG A 111 0.36 -7.50 5.69
CA ARG A 111 0.78 -7.67 7.10
C ARG A 111 0.40 -6.47 7.97
N ILE A 112 0.57 -5.25 7.45
CA ILE A 112 0.17 -4.02 8.14
C ILE A 112 -1.35 -3.99 8.30
N ALA A 113 -2.10 -4.26 7.24
CA ALA A 113 -3.56 -4.29 7.27
C ALA A 113 -4.10 -5.35 8.23
N SER A 114 -3.53 -6.56 8.23
CA SER A 114 -3.92 -7.60 9.18
C SER A 114 -3.64 -7.18 10.61
N TRP A 115 -2.47 -6.61 10.88
CA TRP A 115 -2.12 -6.16 12.23
C TRP A 115 -3.00 -5.02 12.74
N LEU A 116 -3.29 -4.03 11.88
CA LEU A 116 -4.17 -2.91 12.22
C LEU A 116 -5.58 -3.42 12.56
N SER A 117 -6.05 -4.41 11.80
CA SER A 117 -7.35 -5.02 12.05
C SER A 117 -7.40 -5.81 13.37
N ASP A 118 -6.32 -6.46 13.78
CA ASP A 118 -6.33 -7.24 15.03
C ASP A 118 -6.21 -6.33 16.28
N LYS A 119 -5.50 -5.19 16.17
CA LYS A 119 -5.31 -4.23 17.27
C LYS A 119 -6.51 -3.29 17.47
N SER A 120 -7.26 -2.99 16.41
CA SER A 120 -8.45 -2.12 16.49
C SER A 120 -9.67 -2.83 17.10
N PHE A 121 -9.66 -4.16 17.10
CA PHE A 121 -10.75 -4.99 17.61
C PHE A 121 -11.07 -4.81 19.12
N PRO A 122 -10.10 -4.85 20.05
CA PRO A 122 -10.39 -4.68 21.48
C PRO A 122 -10.78 -3.26 21.91
N ILE A 123 -10.52 -2.24 21.07
CA ILE A 123 -10.81 -0.83 21.40
C ILE A 123 -12.24 -0.44 20.99
N ALA A 124 -12.76 -1.01 19.90
CA ALA A 124 -14.12 -0.76 19.42
C ALA A 124 -15.17 -1.72 20.03
N ALA A 125 -14.76 -2.90 20.50
CA ALA A 125 -15.64 -3.94 21.02
C ALA A 125 -16.05 -3.72 22.50
N GLY A 126 -16.59 -2.54 22.80
CA GLY A 126 -17.42 -2.38 23.99
C GLY A 126 -18.68 -3.24 23.86
N ARG A 127 -18.64 -4.47 24.41
CA ARG A 127 -19.77 -5.34 24.82
C ARG A 127 -20.94 -5.66 23.85
N ALA A 128 -20.89 -5.36 22.55
CA ALA A 128 -21.96 -5.70 21.61
C ALA A 128 -21.50 -6.63 20.47
N ASP A 129 -22.15 -7.81 20.35
CA ASP A 129 -21.87 -8.80 19.29
C ASP A 129 -22.01 -8.22 17.87
N THR A 130 -22.95 -7.29 17.65
CA THR A 130 -23.15 -6.61 16.36
C THR A 130 -21.92 -5.83 15.89
N GLY A 131 -21.15 -5.22 16.80
CA GLY A 131 -19.95 -4.45 16.45
C GLY A 131 -18.82 -5.33 15.89
N ARG A 132 -18.77 -6.60 16.32
CA ARG A 132 -17.79 -7.59 15.87
C ARG A 132 -18.04 -8.00 14.42
N ASP A 133 -19.28 -8.29 14.06
CA ASP A 133 -19.61 -8.75 12.71
C ASP A 133 -19.36 -7.65 11.68
N VAL A 134 -19.78 -6.42 11.97
CA VAL A 134 -19.50 -5.25 11.12
C VAL A 134 -18.00 -5.05 10.94
N PHE A 135 -17.22 -5.14 12.02
CA PHE A 135 -15.76 -5.00 11.95
C PHE A 135 -15.10 -6.08 11.09
N LEU A 136 -15.54 -7.34 11.22
CA LEU A 136 -15.04 -8.46 10.41
C LEU A 136 -15.36 -8.26 8.93
N LEU A 137 -16.53 -7.73 8.59
CA LEU A 137 -16.89 -7.38 7.22
C LEU A 137 -15.94 -6.33 6.64
N PHE A 138 -15.72 -5.22 7.34
CA PHE A 138 -14.78 -4.17 6.90
C PHE A 138 -13.35 -4.70 6.74
N LYS A 139 -12.88 -5.53 7.67
CA LYS A 139 -11.56 -6.19 7.59
C LYS A 139 -11.43 -7.03 6.32
N ASN A 140 -12.44 -7.83 6.00
CA ASN A 140 -12.44 -8.68 4.81
C ASN A 140 -12.49 -7.84 3.53
N MET A 141 -13.31 -6.78 3.50
CA MET A 141 -13.38 -5.85 2.37
C MET A 141 -12.03 -5.16 2.10
N LEU A 142 -11.36 -4.65 3.14
CA LEU A 142 -10.03 -4.04 3.01
C LEU A 142 -9.00 -5.04 2.48
N ARG A 143 -9.03 -6.30 2.96
CA ARG A 143 -8.14 -7.35 2.48
C ARG A 143 -8.37 -7.65 1.00
N VAL A 144 -9.62 -7.79 0.58
CA VAL A 144 -9.99 -8.01 -0.83
C VAL A 144 -9.51 -6.84 -1.69
N ALA A 145 -9.71 -5.59 -1.25
CA ALA A 145 -9.25 -4.41 -1.97
C ALA A 145 -7.72 -4.39 -2.15
N ILE A 146 -6.94 -4.68 -1.09
CA ILE A 146 -5.48 -4.76 -1.17
C ILE A 146 -5.03 -5.83 -2.17
N VAL A 147 -5.73 -6.97 -2.21
CA VAL A 147 -5.42 -8.04 -3.17
C VAL A 147 -5.69 -7.60 -4.60
N ILE A 148 -6.85 -6.99 -4.86
CA ILE A 148 -7.21 -6.48 -6.19
C ILE A 148 -6.19 -5.43 -6.67
N ILE A 149 -5.83 -4.46 -5.82
CA ILE A 149 -4.86 -3.42 -6.15
C ILE A 149 -3.50 -4.02 -6.50
N GLY A 150 -3.02 -5.01 -5.73
CA GLY A 150 -1.76 -5.68 -6.02
C GLY A 150 -1.76 -6.42 -7.36
N ILE A 151 -2.86 -7.09 -7.71
CA ILE A 151 -3.02 -7.73 -9.03
C ILE A 151 -2.97 -6.68 -10.14
N LEU A 152 -3.71 -5.57 -10.02
CA LEU A 152 -3.74 -4.50 -11.01
C LEU A 152 -2.35 -3.90 -11.27
N TRP A 153 -1.57 -3.71 -10.20
CA TRP A 153 -0.21 -3.19 -10.36
C TRP A 153 0.73 -4.21 -11.02
N ILE A 154 0.60 -5.50 -10.74
CA ILE A 154 1.34 -6.53 -11.48
C ILE A 154 0.98 -6.44 -12.96
N LEU A 155 -0.29 -6.42 -13.31
CA LEU A 155 -0.72 -6.27 -14.70
C LEU A 155 -0.13 -5.02 -15.37
N THR A 156 -0.03 -3.90 -14.62
CA THR A 156 0.63 -2.67 -15.09
C THR A 156 2.11 -2.87 -15.39
N ILE A 157 2.85 -3.56 -14.51
CA ILE A 157 4.28 -3.86 -14.71
C ILE A 157 4.47 -4.67 -16.00
N TRP A 158 3.53 -5.56 -16.32
CA TRP A 158 3.57 -6.39 -17.52
C TRP A 158 2.97 -5.70 -18.77
N ASN A 159 2.73 -4.38 -18.72
CA ASN A 159 2.15 -3.58 -19.79
C ASN A 159 0.78 -4.07 -20.29
N VAL A 160 -0.01 -4.71 -19.41
CA VAL A 160 -1.39 -5.09 -19.73
C VAL A 160 -2.29 -3.86 -19.66
N ASN A 161 -3.14 -3.67 -20.67
CA ASN A 161 -4.09 -2.57 -20.70
C ASN A 161 -5.16 -2.74 -19.62
N LEU A 162 -5.18 -1.84 -18.63
CA LEU A 162 -6.15 -1.85 -17.53
C LEU A 162 -7.48 -1.16 -17.88
N THR A 163 -7.58 -0.47 -19.01
CA THR A 163 -8.79 0.27 -19.41
C THR A 163 -10.06 -0.60 -19.38
N PRO A 164 -10.05 -1.84 -19.93
CA PRO A 164 -11.23 -2.70 -19.87
C PRO A 164 -11.62 -3.11 -18.43
N LEU A 165 -10.62 -3.30 -17.55
CA LEU A 165 -10.85 -3.65 -16.15
C LEU A 165 -11.44 -2.48 -15.36
N PHE A 166 -10.96 -1.25 -15.60
CA PHE A 166 -11.55 -0.06 -14.98
C PHE A 166 -12.93 0.26 -15.52
N ALA A 167 -13.18 0.04 -16.82
CA ALA A 167 -14.49 0.19 -17.42
C ALA A 167 -15.52 -0.77 -16.78
N SER A 168 -15.16 -2.06 -16.64
CA SER A 168 -16.04 -3.05 -16.01
C SER A 168 -16.23 -2.80 -14.50
N ALA A 169 -15.16 -2.42 -13.78
CA ALA A 169 -15.25 -2.02 -12.39
C ALA A 169 -16.15 -0.79 -12.19
N GLY A 170 -16.15 0.16 -13.13
CA GLY A 170 -17.05 1.31 -13.12
C GLY A 170 -18.52 0.91 -13.21
N ILE A 171 -18.87 0.02 -14.14
CA ILE A 171 -20.24 -0.50 -14.30
C ILE A 171 -20.66 -1.28 -13.04
N ALA A 172 -19.79 -2.14 -12.50
CA ALA A 172 -20.05 -2.86 -11.25
C ALA A 172 -20.23 -1.89 -10.07
N GLY A 173 -19.43 -0.82 -10.00
CA GLY A 173 -19.53 0.22 -8.99
C GLY A 173 -20.86 0.97 -9.06
N ILE A 174 -21.39 1.24 -10.25
CA ILE A 174 -22.72 1.83 -10.44
C ILE A 174 -23.80 0.89 -9.90
N ALA A 175 -23.72 -0.41 -10.21
CA ALA A 175 -24.69 -1.39 -9.72
C ALA A 175 -24.70 -1.45 -8.17
N VAL A 176 -23.53 -1.45 -7.54
CA VAL A 176 -23.40 -1.41 -6.07
C VAL A 176 -23.95 -0.09 -5.50
N ALA A 177 -23.63 1.05 -6.13
CA ALA A 177 -24.12 2.35 -5.68
C ALA A 177 -25.65 2.47 -5.77
N LEU A 178 -26.26 1.93 -6.83
CA LEU A 178 -27.72 1.86 -6.97
C LEU A 178 -28.35 0.95 -5.91
N ALA A 179 -27.73 -0.20 -5.62
CA ALA A 179 -28.20 -1.10 -4.57
C ALA A 179 -28.11 -0.46 -3.16
N ALA A 180 -27.12 0.40 -2.92
CA ALA A 180 -26.94 1.10 -1.65
C ALA A 180 -27.73 2.42 -1.55
N LYS A 181 -28.43 2.84 -2.61
CA LYS A 181 -29.06 4.16 -2.74
C LYS A 181 -30.00 4.47 -1.57
N ASP A 182 -30.94 3.58 -1.26
CA ASP A 182 -31.96 3.84 -0.24
C ASP A 182 -31.36 3.85 1.17
N THR A 183 -30.38 2.98 1.44
CA THR A 183 -29.63 2.97 2.70
C THR A 183 -28.90 4.29 2.91
N LEU A 184 -28.21 4.80 1.88
CA LEU A 184 -27.53 6.08 1.95
C LEU A 184 -28.51 7.25 2.11
N ALA A 185 -29.65 7.22 1.42
CA ALA A 185 -30.69 8.23 1.55
C ALA A 185 -31.23 8.31 2.98
N ASN A 186 -31.53 7.17 3.60
CA ASN A 186 -32.00 7.09 4.99
C ASN A 186 -30.92 7.56 5.98
N PHE A 187 -29.66 7.21 5.75
CA PHE A 187 -28.54 7.66 6.57
C PHE A 187 -28.38 9.19 6.56
N PHE A 188 -28.41 9.80 5.37
CA PHE A 188 -28.33 11.26 5.24
C PHE A 188 -29.59 11.96 5.77
N GLY A 189 -30.77 11.37 5.61
CA GLY A 189 -32.01 11.86 6.23
C GLY A 189 -31.91 11.90 7.75
N GLY A 190 -31.38 10.84 8.37
CA GLY A 190 -31.13 10.80 9.81
C GLY A 190 -30.13 11.85 10.29
N ILE A 191 -29.04 12.07 9.54
CA ILE A 191 -28.07 13.13 9.84
C ILE A 191 -28.73 14.52 9.74
N SER A 192 -29.52 14.79 8.70
CA SER A 192 -30.22 16.07 8.56
C SER A 192 -31.18 16.31 9.71
N ILE A 193 -31.99 15.32 10.09
CA ILE A 193 -32.87 15.42 11.27
C ILE A 193 -32.06 15.73 12.54
N PHE A 194 -30.92 15.06 12.74
CA PHE A 194 -30.08 15.28 13.93
C PHE A 194 -29.44 16.68 13.97
N VAL A 195 -28.99 17.18 12.82
CA VAL A 195 -28.32 18.48 12.70
C VAL A 195 -29.33 19.62 12.77
N ASP A 196 -30.39 19.53 11.98
CA ASP A 196 -31.37 20.61 11.81
C ASP A 196 -32.42 20.61 12.94
N LYS A 197 -32.59 19.48 13.64
CA LYS A 197 -33.56 19.27 14.74
C LYS A 197 -34.92 19.90 14.46
N PRO A 198 -35.58 19.56 13.33
CA PRO A 198 -36.84 20.19 12.93
C PRO A 198 -38.00 19.92 13.90
N PHE A 199 -37.87 18.90 14.74
CA PHE A 199 -38.80 18.52 15.81
C PHE A 199 -38.02 17.98 17.01
N LYS A 200 -38.66 17.95 18.18
CA LYS A 200 -38.10 17.46 19.45
C LYS A 200 -38.78 16.16 19.87
N VAL A 201 -38.17 15.49 20.84
CA VAL A 201 -38.79 14.35 21.52
C VAL A 201 -40.08 14.84 22.17
N GLU A 202 -41.17 14.08 22.02
CA GLU A 202 -42.56 14.40 22.44
C GLU A 202 -43.36 15.30 21.50
N ASP A 203 -42.80 15.77 20.39
CA ASP A 203 -43.60 16.46 19.37
C ASP A 203 -44.47 15.47 18.59
N TYR A 204 -45.77 15.78 18.46
CA TYR A 204 -46.67 15.05 17.56
C TYR A 204 -46.43 15.50 16.12
N ILE A 205 -46.05 14.58 15.25
CA ILE A 205 -45.72 14.86 13.85
C ILE A 205 -46.64 14.09 12.91
N ILE A 206 -46.89 14.70 11.75
CA ILE A 206 -47.68 14.11 10.67
C ILE A 206 -46.78 14.11 9.45
N LEU A 207 -46.48 12.92 8.93
CA LEU A 207 -45.69 12.75 7.72
C LEU A 207 -46.60 12.88 6.49
N ASP A 208 -46.02 13.31 5.36
CA ASP A 208 -46.71 13.39 4.07
C ASP A 208 -47.22 12.02 3.59
N THR A 209 -46.66 10.94 4.12
CA THR A 209 -47.11 9.54 3.88
C THR A 209 -48.41 9.20 4.59
N GLY A 210 -48.91 10.07 5.49
CA GLY A 210 -50.13 9.85 6.28
C GLY A 210 -49.88 9.17 7.63
N GLU A 211 -48.64 8.82 7.96
CA GLU A 211 -48.26 8.35 9.29
C GLU A 211 -48.29 9.52 10.29
N ARG A 212 -48.85 9.29 11.48
CA ARG A 212 -49.05 10.33 12.51
C ARG A 212 -48.83 9.76 13.91
N GLY A 213 -48.08 10.48 14.75
CA GLY A 213 -47.68 10.02 16.08
C GLY A 213 -46.87 11.06 16.84
#